data_AF-A0A8S8XI98-F1
#
_entry.id   AF-A0A8S8XI98-F1
#
_cell.length_a   1.000
_cell.length_b   1.000
_cell.length_c   1.000
_cell.angle_alpha   90.00
_cell.angle_beta   90.00
_cell.angle_gamma   90.00
#
_symmetry.space_group_name_H-M   'P 1'
#
loop_
_entity.id
_entity.type
_entity.pdbx_description
1 polymer ?
#
loop_
_entity_poly.entity_id
_entity_poly.type
_entity_poly.pdbx_seq_one_letter_code
_entity_poly.pdbx_strand_id
1 'polypeptide(L)'
;MPGIEDATRVAVVDHNKLHTGAADNSPSPAIQDATAGPPWSIGIAGYAEEGDDQKEIMSGSYPDISADWTQYLPNHDDIDGYHETSGTSFATPRTAGIISFVLQSLRHEFADSSSGASEDRGGMLVTGNNFSVSNADVRQAINLSAWYPDFGWDPTSGTMPISPVLPCTQTGWGLVNLSNIQPLIAHLNETSPLPDRPSDVEACMAANQEMRESYWGAYPSAANSTAIVTADEYATRHI
;
A
#
# COMPACT_ATOMS: atom_id res chain seq x y z
N MET A 1 13.10 18.07 0.71
CA MET A 1 13.93 17.49 1.78
C MET A 1 14.27 16.07 1.33
N PRO A 2 15.46 15.81 0.80
CA PRO A 2 15.92 14.44 0.58
C PRO A 2 16.19 13.78 1.93
N GLY A 3 15.67 12.57 2.17
CA GLY A 3 16.09 11.74 3.31
C GLY A 3 15.03 10.78 3.89
N ILE A 4 13.73 11.00 3.64
CA ILE A 4 12.71 10.03 4.08
C ILE A 4 12.70 8.79 3.19
N GLU A 5 12.90 9.00 1.88
CA GLU A 5 13.08 7.97 0.88
C GLU A 5 14.30 7.09 1.18
N ASP A 6 15.41 7.67 1.63
CA ASP A 6 16.62 6.92 2.00
C ASP A 6 16.40 6.07 3.26
N ALA A 7 15.81 6.65 4.31
CA ALA A 7 15.54 5.93 5.55
C ALA A 7 14.55 4.76 5.32
N THR A 8 13.53 4.98 4.49
CA THR A 8 12.56 3.96 4.12
C THR A 8 13.15 2.91 3.20
N ARG A 9 14.06 3.27 2.28
CA ARG A 9 14.81 2.32 1.46
C ARG A 9 15.61 1.38 2.34
N VAL A 10 16.39 1.89 3.29
CA VAL A 10 17.18 1.07 4.22
C VAL A 10 16.26 0.15 5.02
N ALA A 11 15.14 0.67 5.53
CA ALA A 11 14.20 -0.14 6.30
C ALA A 11 13.59 -1.29 5.49
N VAL A 12 13.20 -1.05 4.23
CA VAL A 12 12.53 -2.04 3.39
C VAL A 12 13.52 -2.96 2.69
N VAL A 13 14.50 -2.40 1.99
CA VAL A 13 15.43 -3.15 1.14
C VAL A 13 16.47 -3.86 2.00
N ASP A 14 17.11 -3.14 2.92
CA ASP A 14 18.24 -3.69 3.68
C ASP A 14 17.75 -4.49 4.90
N HIS A 15 16.58 -4.15 5.44
CA HIS A 15 16.01 -4.80 6.64
C HIS A 15 14.67 -5.52 6.41
N ASN A 16 14.19 -5.63 5.18
CA ASN A 16 12.99 -6.40 4.81
C ASN A 16 11.69 -5.98 5.53
N LYS A 17 11.63 -4.78 6.10
CA LYS A 17 10.41 -4.25 6.76
C LYS A 17 9.39 -3.78 5.73
N LEU A 18 8.13 -3.68 6.14
CA LEU A 18 7.10 -3.03 5.33
C LEU A 18 7.07 -1.53 5.62
N HIS A 19 6.87 -0.73 4.57
CA HIS A 19 6.63 0.70 4.67
C HIS A 19 5.36 1.05 3.90
N THR A 20 4.50 1.86 4.53
CA THR A 20 3.33 2.46 3.88
C THR A 20 3.56 3.96 3.83
N GLY A 21 3.42 4.54 2.64
CA GLY A 21 3.67 5.95 2.38
C GLY A 21 2.43 6.64 1.84
N ALA A 22 2.20 7.87 2.28
CA ALA A 22 1.02 8.64 1.94
C ALA A 22 1.21 9.31 0.57
N ALA A 23 0.29 9.10 -0.37
CA ALA A 23 0.27 9.92 -1.59
C ALA A 23 -0.17 11.36 -1.26
N ASP A 24 0.03 12.27 -2.22
CA ASP A 24 -0.41 13.65 -2.06
C ASP A 24 -1.94 13.76 -1.90
N ASN A 25 -2.40 14.80 -1.22
CA ASN A 25 -3.84 15.06 -1.05
C ASN A 25 -4.49 15.71 -2.29
N SER A 26 -3.73 15.91 -3.36
CA SER A 26 -4.21 16.30 -4.69
C SER A 26 -4.12 15.13 -5.68
N PRO A 27 -4.77 15.17 -6.85
CA PRO A 27 -4.76 14.05 -7.81
C PRO A 27 -3.41 13.88 -8.53
N SER A 28 -2.34 14.47 -7.98
CA SER A 28 -0.97 14.37 -8.49
C SER A 28 -0.50 12.91 -8.50
N PRO A 29 0.28 12.49 -9.52
CA PRO A 29 0.82 11.14 -9.57
C PRO A 29 1.72 10.83 -8.37
N ALA A 30 1.39 9.77 -7.62
CA ALA A 30 2.14 9.29 -6.47
C ALA A 30 3.57 8.87 -6.83
N ILE A 31 3.83 8.54 -8.11
CA ILE A 31 5.13 8.13 -8.63
C ILE A 31 6.27 9.06 -8.19
N GLN A 32 6.03 10.37 -8.13
CA GLN A 32 7.06 11.36 -7.79
C GLN A 32 7.11 11.72 -6.30
N ASP A 33 6.11 11.26 -5.52
CA ASP A 33 6.03 11.53 -4.09
C ASP A 33 7.11 10.75 -3.33
N ALA A 34 7.85 11.39 -2.43
CA ALA A 34 8.98 10.76 -1.75
C ALA A 34 8.61 9.69 -0.71
N THR A 35 7.33 9.56 -0.37
CA THR A 35 6.83 8.58 0.60
C THR A 35 6.07 7.45 -0.08
N ALA A 36 5.17 7.76 -1.02
CA ALA A 36 4.38 6.77 -1.75
C ALA A 36 5.03 6.30 -3.05
N GLY A 37 5.81 7.15 -3.71
CA GLY A 37 6.40 6.90 -5.02
C GLY A 37 7.50 5.84 -5.07
N PRO A 38 8.42 5.73 -4.09
CA PRO A 38 9.52 4.78 -4.20
C PRO A 38 9.04 3.33 -4.32
N PRO A 39 9.62 2.50 -5.22
CA PRO A 39 9.20 1.10 -5.44
C PRO A 39 9.15 0.24 -4.18
N TRP A 40 10.01 0.53 -3.21
CA TRP A 40 10.05 -0.17 -1.93
C TRP A 40 8.91 0.22 -0.98
N SER A 41 8.26 1.37 -1.17
CA SER A 41 7.09 1.78 -0.39
C SER A 41 5.81 1.16 -0.92
N ILE A 42 4.83 0.93 -0.05
CA ILE A 42 3.44 0.70 -0.44
C ILE A 42 2.75 2.07 -0.45
N GLY A 43 2.51 2.62 -1.64
CA GLY A 43 1.91 3.94 -1.84
C GLY A 43 0.40 3.92 -1.61
N ILE A 44 -0.07 4.73 -0.66
CA ILE A 44 -1.46 4.77 -0.20
C ILE A 44 -2.12 6.07 -0.65
N ALA A 45 -3.12 5.95 -1.52
CA ALA A 45 -4.04 7.03 -1.84
C ALA A 45 -5.24 7.05 -0.89
N GLY A 46 -5.96 8.17 -0.90
CA GLY A 46 -7.22 8.30 -0.19
C GLY A 46 -8.40 7.78 -1.01
N TYR A 47 -9.35 7.15 -0.33
CA TYR A 47 -10.71 6.90 -0.81
C TYR A 47 -11.67 7.22 0.33
N ALA A 48 -12.79 7.88 0.06
CA ALA A 48 -13.81 8.12 1.08
C ALA A 48 -14.79 6.93 1.09
N GLU A 49 -14.89 6.22 2.23
CA GLU A 49 -15.90 5.17 2.44
C GLU A 49 -17.17 5.74 3.13
N GLU A 50 -18.28 4.99 3.05
CA GLU A 50 -19.56 5.20 3.76
C GLU A 50 -20.48 6.31 3.20
N GLY A 51 -21.01 7.21 4.06
CA GLY A 51 -21.95 8.27 3.66
C GLY A 51 -21.36 9.30 2.69
N ASP A 52 -20.07 9.13 2.41
CA ASP A 52 -19.27 9.89 1.49
C ASP A 52 -18.58 9.00 0.44
N ASP A 53 -19.06 7.76 0.26
CA ASP A 53 -18.68 6.85 -0.80
C ASP A 53 -18.70 7.62 -2.11
N GLN A 54 -17.51 7.75 -2.71
CA GLN A 54 -17.21 8.47 -3.95
C GLN A 54 -16.62 9.86 -3.77
N LYS A 55 -16.58 10.52 -2.59
CA LYS A 55 -16.34 11.98 -2.54
C LYS A 55 -15.13 12.54 -3.22
N GLU A 56 -14.01 11.85 -3.17
CA GLU A 56 -12.80 12.40 -3.77
C GLU A 56 -11.78 11.28 -4.05
N ILE A 57 -11.77 10.77 -5.27
CA ILE A 57 -10.54 10.18 -5.86
C ILE A 57 -9.57 11.32 -6.24
N MET A 58 -9.42 12.29 -5.34
CA MET A 58 -8.65 13.52 -5.56
C MET A 58 -7.30 13.44 -4.86
N SER A 59 -6.88 12.26 -4.41
CA SER A 59 -5.73 12.12 -3.52
C SER A 59 -4.79 11.04 -3.99
N GLY A 60 -3.78 11.47 -4.75
CA GLY A 60 -2.85 10.60 -5.43
C GLY A 60 -3.49 9.95 -6.66
N SER A 61 -2.79 9.97 -7.78
CA SER A 61 -3.02 9.02 -8.88
C SER A 61 -1.89 8.01 -8.94
N TYR A 62 -2.12 6.85 -9.53
CA TYR A 62 -1.15 5.76 -9.60
C TYR A 62 -0.61 5.29 -8.22
N PRO A 63 -1.45 5.10 -7.18
CA PRO A 63 -1.01 4.50 -5.93
C PRO A 63 -0.78 2.98 -6.09
N ASP A 64 -0.26 2.31 -5.04
CA ASP A 64 -0.36 0.85 -4.95
C ASP A 64 -1.79 0.43 -4.55
N ILE A 65 -2.38 1.11 -3.57
CA ILE A 65 -3.75 0.87 -3.10
C ILE A 65 -4.38 2.17 -2.60
N SER A 66 -5.69 2.18 -2.44
CA SER A 66 -6.40 3.23 -1.70
C SER A 66 -7.04 2.67 -0.42
N ALA A 67 -7.19 3.52 0.58
CA ALA A 67 -7.88 3.16 1.82
C ALA A 67 -8.68 4.33 2.38
N ASP A 68 -9.58 4.03 3.31
CA ASP A 68 -10.48 5.03 3.89
C ASP A 68 -9.71 6.18 4.56
N TRP A 69 -9.89 7.38 4.01
CA TRP A 69 -9.14 8.59 4.34
C TRP A 69 -9.95 9.66 5.07
N THR A 70 -11.26 9.46 5.21
CA THR A 70 -12.14 10.33 5.99
C THR A 70 -12.23 9.80 7.42
N GLN A 71 -12.24 10.72 8.38
CA GLN A 71 -12.50 10.40 9.77
C GLN A 71 -13.40 11.45 10.39
N TYR A 72 -14.32 10.99 11.24
CA TYR A 72 -15.11 11.87 12.10
C TYR A 72 -14.40 12.03 13.44
N LEU A 73 -13.71 13.15 13.63
CA LEU A 73 -12.82 13.39 14.77
C LEU A 73 -13.30 14.54 15.65
N PRO A 74 -13.02 14.49 16.96
CA PRO A 74 -13.22 15.64 17.84
C PRO A 74 -12.54 16.88 17.25
N ASN A 75 -13.26 17.98 17.19
CA ASN A 75 -12.69 19.24 16.76
C ASN A 75 -11.86 19.83 17.90
N HIS A 76 -10.59 20.14 17.66
CA HIS A 76 -9.74 20.75 18.67
C HIS A 76 -10.25 22.11 19.19
N ASP A 77 -11.09 22.80 18.41
CA ASP A 77 -11.70 24.09 18.75
C ASP A 77 -13.08 23.94 19.42
N ASP A 78 -13.59 22.73 19.62
CA ASP A 78 -14.90 22.45 20.21
C ASP A 78 -14.80 21.34 21.26
N ILE A 79 -15.31 21.61 22.46
CA ILE A 79 -15.28 20.66 23.58
C ILE A 79 -16.23 19.47 23.39
N ASP A 80 -17.27 19.62 22.59
CA ASP A 80 -18.28 18.58 22.32
C ASP A 80 -18.48 18.33 20.81
N GLY A 81 -17.85 19.15 19.96
CA GLY A 81 -17.99 19.09 18.51
C GLY A 81 -17.08 18.06 17.87
N TYR A 82 -17.61 17.39 16.85
CA TYR A 82 -16.85 16.56 15.93
C TYR A 82 -16.95 17.17 14.54
N HIS A 83 -15.95 16.91 13.71
CA HIS A 83 -15.94 17.31 12.32
C HIS A 83 -15.37 16.20 11.47
N GLU A 84 -15.81 16.16 10.22
CA GLU A 84 -15.21 15.33 9.20
C GLU A 84 -13.89 15.97 8.75
N THR A 85 -12.84 15.16 8.71
CA THR A 85 -11.53 15.55 8.21
C THR A 85 -11.02 14.47 7.27
N SER A 86 -10.28 14.86 6.24
CA SER A 86 -9.79 13.96 5.20
C SER A 86 -8.30 14.16 4.93
N GLY A 87 -7.64 13.08 4.54
CA GLY A 87 -6.26 13.11 4.07
C GLY A 87 -5.61 11.72 4.05
N THR A 88 -4.65 11.51 3.16
CA THR A 88 -3.88 10.25 3.06
C THR A 88 -3.15 9.89 4.34
N SER A 89 -2.87 10.89 5.17
CA SER A 89 -2.36 10.73 6.55
C SER A 89 -3.28 9.92 7.47
N PHE A 90 -4.57 9.74 7.13
CA PHE A 90 -5.50 8.85 7.83
C PHE A 90 -5.58 7.46 7.18
N ALA A 91 -5.55 7.39 5.85
CA ALA A 91 -5.55 6.14 5.10
C ALA A 91 -4.29 5.30 5.42
N THR A 92 -3.12 5.94 5.41
CA THR A 92 -1.81 5.29 5.62
C THR A 92 -1.71 4.54 6.95
N PRO A 93 -1.95 5.16 8.13
CA PRO A 93 -1.89 4.44 9.41
C PRO A 93 -2.98 3.38 9.54
N ARG A 94 -4.14 3.53 8.88
CA ARG A 94 -5.20 2.51 8.87
C ARG A 94 -4.73 1.25 8.12
N THR A 95 -4.15 1.40 6.93
CA THR A 95 -3.52 0.29 6.21
C THR A 95 -2.40 -0.35 7.01
N ALA A 96 -1.50 0.45 7.61
CA ALA A 96 -0.44 -0.08 8.47
C ALA A 96 -0.99 -0.87 9.67
N GLY A 97 -2.11 -0.44 10.24
CA GLY A 97 -2.84 -1.14 11.30
C GLY A 97 -3.41 -2.49 10.85
N ILE A 98 -4.03 -2.55 9.66
CA ILE A 98 -4.52 -3.79 9.04
C ILE A 98 -3.38 -4.79 8.86
N ILE A 99 -2.27 -4.36 8.26
CA ILE A 99 -1.08 -5.19 8.05
C ILE A 99 -0.52 -5.69 9.40
N SER A 100 -0.43 -4.79 10.39
CA SER A 100 0.08 -5.13 11.72
C SER A 100 -0.80 -6.17 12.41
N PHE A 101 -2.13 -6.06 12.27
CA PHE A 101 -3.07 -7.04 12.79
C PHE A 101 -2.87 -8.40 12.13
N VAL A 102 -2.81 -8.46 10.79
CA VAL A 102 -2.58 -9.70 10.03
C VAL A 102 -1.29 -10.39 10.47
N LEU A 103 -0.18 -9.65 10.53
CA LEU A 103 1.10 -10.19 10.98
C LEU A 103 1.06 -10.69 12.43
N GLN A 104 0.37 -9.96 13.32
CA GLN A 104 0.25 -10.38 14.72
C GLN A 104 -0.61 -11.64 14.87
N SER A 105 -1.69 -11.78 14.09
CA SER A 105 -2.51 -12.98 14.05
C SER A 105 -1.71 -14.19 13.58
N LEU A 106 -0.95 -14.06 12.50
CA LEU A 106 -0.10 -15.13 11.98
C LEU A 106 1.01 -15.50 12.97
N ARG A 107 1.65 -14.51 13.60
CA ARG A 107 2.65 -14.78 14.65
C ARG A 107 2.07 -15.57 15.81
N HIS A 108 0.88 -15.19 16.28
CA HIS A 108 0.19 -15.90 17.33
C HIS A 108 -0.18 -17.33 16.92
N GLU A 109 -0.73 -17.51 15.71
CA GLU A 109 -1.12 -18.82 15.17
C GLU A 109 0.07 -19.78 15.06
N PHE A 110 1.22 -19.29 14.58
CA PHE A 110 2.40 -20.10 14.33
C PHE A 110 3.45 -20.05 15.45
N ALA A 111 3.08 -19.56 16.63
CA ALA A 111 3.93 -19.47 17.84
C ALA A 111 5.25 -18.69 17.65
N ASP A 112 5.24 -17.67 16.80
CA ASP A 112 6.35 -16.74 16.63
C ASP A 112 6.25 -15.60 17.67
N SER A 113 7.09 -15.67 18.70
CA SER A 113 7.17 -14.66 19.77
C SER A 113 8.14 -13.51 19.47
N SER A 114 8.80 -13.54 18.31
CA SER A 114 9.77 -12.53 17.89
C SER A 114 9.09 -11.35 17.18
N SER A 115 9.85 -10.28 16.91
CA SER A 115 9.34 -9.08 16.25
C SER A 115 10.04 -8.82 14.92
N GLY A 116 9.24 -8.60 13.87
CA GLY A 116 9.68 -8.04 12.58
C GLY A 116 10.68 -8.87 11.76
N ALA A 117 11.02 -8.32 10.60
CA ALA A 117 12.11 -8.81 9.77
C ALA A 117 13.46 -8.40 10.39
N SER A 118 14.31 -9.39 10.68
CA SER A 118 15.68 -9.20 11.14
C SER A 118 16.65 -10.08 10.34
N GLU A 119 17.94 -9.76 10.40
CA GLU A 119 18.99 -10.55 9.73
C GLU A 119 18.99 -12.01 10.24
N ASP A 120 18.84 -12.22 11.55
CA ASP A 120 18.76 -13.55 12.18
C ASP A 120 17.56 -14.38 11.68
N ARG A 121 16.57 -13.73 11.07
CA ARG A 121 15.35 -14.34 10.53
C ARG A 121 15.37 -14.42 9.00
N GLY A 122 16.50 -14.12 8.37
CA GLY A 122 16.62 -14.06 6.91
C GLY A 122 15.66 -13.05 6.26
N GLY A 123 15.29 -11.99 6.98
CA GLY A 123 14.34 -10.98 6.50
C GLY A 123 12.85 -11.37 6.58
N MET A 124 12.52 -12.53 7.16
CA MET A 124 11.13 -12.96 7.30
C MET A 124 10.38 -12.14 8.37
N LEU A 125 9.16 -11.71 8.05
CA LEU A 125 8.26 -10.97 8.95
C LEU A 125 7.58 -11.86 9.98
N VAL A 126 7.32 -13.13 9.63
CA VAL A 126 6.78 -14.18 10.50
C VAL A 126 7.64 -15.43 10.34
N THR A 127 7.95 -16.12 11.43
CA THR A 127 8.79 -17.33 11.44
C THR A 127 8.43 -18.19 12.65
N GLY A 128 7.66 -19.25 12.44
CA GLY A 128 7.24 -20.15 13.52
C GLY A 128 6.66 -21.45 12.97
N ASN A 129 6.81 -22.57 13.67
CA ASN A 129 6.22 -23.88 13.29
C ASN A 129 6.31 -24.26 11.80
N ASN A 130 7.50 -24.18 11.18
CA ASN A 130 7.72 -24.42 9.73
C ASN A 130 6.93 -23.49 8.78
N PHE A 131 6.44 -22.37 9.30
CA PHE A 131 5.77 -21.32 8.56
C PHE A 131 6.64 -20.07 8.50
N SER A 132 6.67 -19.43 7.34
CA SER A 132 7.40 -18.18 7.14
C SER A 132 6.66 -17.27 6.19
N VAL A 133 6.64 -15.98 6.50
CA VAL A 133 6.05 -14.94 5.65
C VAL A 133 7.08 -13.85 5.43
N SER A 134 7.35 -13.55 4.18
CA SER A 134 8.23 -12.46 3.75
C SER A 134 7.45 -11.17 3.47
N ASN A 135 8.18 -10.09 3.25
CA ASN A 135 7.60 -8.83 2.78
C ASN A 135 6.82 -8.99 1.47
N ALA A 136 7.41 -9.71 0.50
CA ALA A 136 6.82 -9.93 -0.80
C ALA A 136 5.48 -10.69 -0.70
N ASP A 137 5.39 -11.68 0.18
CA ASP A 137 4.16 -12.45 0.39
C ASP A 137 3.03 -11.55 0.90
N VAL A 138 3.34 -10.63 1.84
CA VAL A 138 2.35 -9.67 2.35
C VAL A 138 1.90 -8.69 1.27
N ARG A 139 2.82 -8.17 0.46
CA ARG A 139 2.48 -7.25 -0.64
C ARG A 139 1.60 -7.94 -1.67
N GLN A 140 1.94 -9.17 -2.06
CA GLN A 140 1.13 -9.97 -2.98
C GLN A 140 -0.27 -10.21 -2.40
N ALA A 141 -0.36 -10.62 -1.14
CA ALA A 141 -1.64 -10.84 -0.47
C ALA A 141 -2.52 -9.57 -0.49
N ILE A 142 -1.93 -8.39 -0.23
CA ILE A 142 -2.63 -7.10 -0.29
C ILE A 142 -3.16 -6.85 -1.71
N ASN A 143 -2.31 -6.99 -2.72
CA ASN A 143 -2.67 -6.78 -4.14
C ASN A 143 -3.83 -7.68 -4.56
N LEU A 144 -3.79 -8.97 -4.17
CA LEU A 144 -4.83 -9.94 -4.46
C LEU A 144 -6.15 -9.62 -3.73
N SER A 145 -6.06 -9.16 -2.48
CA SER A 145 -7.23 -8.90 -1.63
C SER A 145 -7.96 -7.60 -1.95
N ALA A 146 -7.27 -6.61 -2.52
CA ALA A 146 -7.84 -5.29 -2.80
C ALA A 146 -9.02 -5.40 -3.76
N TRP A 147 -10.03 -4.54 -3.63
CA TRP A 147 -11.26 -4.64 -4.43
C TRP A 147 -11.64 -3.28 -5.03
N TYR A 148 -12.32 -3.30 -6.17
CA TYR A 148 -12.89 -2.09 -6.75
C TYR A 148 -14.37 -2.00 -6.35
N PRO A 149 -14.85 -0.83 -5.90
CA PRO A 149 -16.26 -0.66 -5.58
C PRO A 149 -17.11 -0.68 -6.85
N ASP A 150 -18.40 -0.97 -6.67
CA ASP A 150 -19.36 -0.94 -7.76
C ASP A 150 -19.49 0.49 -8.34
N PHE A 151 -19.58 0.58 -9.67
CA PHE A 151 -19.65 1.83 -10.43
C PHE A 151 -20.98 2.58 -10.33
N GLY A 152 -21.74 2.39 -9.24
CA GLY A 152 -23.02 3.05 -8.95
C GLY A 152 -22.84 4.51 -8.56
N TRP A 153 -22.19 5.30 -9.41
CA TRP A 153 -21.82 6.68 -9.13
C TRP A 153 -23.02 7.63 -9.19
N ASP A 154 -23.16 8.49 -8.17
CA ASP A 154 -24.14 9.57 -8.13
C ASP A 154 -23.53 10.87 -8.68
N PRO A 155 -24.00 11.41 -9.83
CA PRO A 155 -23.49 12.66 -10.40
C PRO A 155 -23.70 13.91 -9.53
N THR A 156 -24.54 13.81 -8.50
CA THR A 156 -24.85 14.93 -7.60
C THR A 156 -24.00 14.94 -6.33
N SER A 157 -23.21 13.89 -6.11
CA SER A 157 -22.36 13.76 -4.92
C SER A 157 -21.20 14.78 -4.87
N GLY A 158 -20.87 15.42 -6.00
CA GLY A 158 -19.76 16.40 -6.10
C GLY A 158 -18.40 15.80 -6.45
N THR A 159 -18.39 14.62 -7.05
CA THR A 159 -17.25 13.69 -7.03
C THR A 159 -16.87 13.19 -8.41
N MET A 160 -15.71 12.54 -8.52
CA MET A 160 -15.32 11.87 -9.77
C MET A 160 -15.56 10.36 -9.68
N PRO A 161 -16.19 9.74 -10.68
CA PRO A 161 -16.35 8.29 -10.70
C PRO A 161 -15.00 7.59 -10.87
N ILE A 162 -14.90 6.37 -10.31
CA ILE A 162 -13.82 5.46 -10.68
C ILE A 162 -14.04 5.04 -12.14
N SER A 163 -12.99 5.11 -12.94
CA SER A 163 -12.95 4.68 -14.32
C SER A 163 -13.32 3.19 -14.41
N PRO A 164 -14.36 2.82 -15.17
CA PRO A 164 -14.71 1.41 -15.37
C PRO A 164 -13.75 0.66 -16.29
N VAL A 165 -12.79 1.37 -16.92
CA VAL A 165 -11.84 0.80 -17.88
C VAL A 165 -10.42 0.72 -17.31
N LEU A 166 -10.02 1.70 -16.49
CA LEU A 166 -8.68 1.77 -15.88
C LEU A 166 -8.75 2.25 -14.42
N PRO A 167 -9.47 1.53 -13.54
CA PRO A 167 -9.62 1.91 -12.13
C PRO A 167 -8.26 1.97 -11.41
N CYS A 168 -7.30 1.17 -11.85
CA CYS A 168 -5.93 1.13 -11.35
C CYS A 168 -5.20 2.48 -11.36
N THR A 169 -5.48 3.35 -12.33
CA THR A 169 -4.86 4.68 -12.40
C THR A 169 -5.29 5.60 -11.25
N GLN A 170 -6.43 5.27 -10.63
CA GLN A 170 -7.07 6.02 -9.58
C GLN A 170 -6.87 5.37 -8.21
N THR A 171 -7.00 4.04 -8.11
CA THR A 171 -6.99 3.31 -6.83
C THR A 171 -5.96 2.18 -6.74
N GLY A 172 -5.06 2.08 -7.72
CA GLY A 172 -4.03 1.04 -7.73
C GLY A 172 -4.64 -0.36 -7.85
N TRP A 173 -4.19 -1.31 -7.03
CA TRP A 173 -4.80 -2.65 -6.95
C TRP A 173 -6.26 -2.62 -6.47
N GLY A 174 -6.68 -1.53 -5.82
CA GLY A 174 -8.03 -1.32 -5.31
C GLY A 174 -8.05 -0.80 -3.88
N LEU A 175 -9.23 -0.93 -3.26
CA LEU A 175 -9.52 -0.52 -1.89
C LEU A 175 -9.11 -1.59 -0.88
N VAL A 176 -8.55 -1.14 0.25
CA VAL A 176 -8.23 -1.98 1.40
C VAL A 176 -8.87 -1.39 2.66
N ASN A 177 -9.67 -2.20 3.34
CA ASN A 177 -10.30 -1.87 4.61
C ASN A 177 -10.33 -3.10 5.56
N LEU A 178 -11.08 -3.01 6.65
CA LEU A 178 -11.13 -4.07 7.67
C LEU A 178 -11.66 -5.41 7.13
N SER A 179 -12.45 -5.40 6.07
CA SER A 179 -12.96 -6.64 5.44
C SER A 179 -11.85 -7.49 4.83
N ASN A 180 -10.72 -6.89 4.46
CA ASN A 180 -9.57 -7.58 3.87
C ASN A 180 -8.77 -8.42 4.88
N ILE A 181 -8.93 -8.19 6.19
CA ILE A 181 -8.11 -8.85 7.24
C ILE A 181 -8.21 -10.38 7.16
N GLN A 182 -9.44 -10.92 7.15
CA GLN A 182 -9.63 -12.38 7.16
C GLN A 182 -9.17 -13.03 5.85
N PRO A 183 -9.50 -12.49 4.65
CA PRO A 183 -8.93 -12.98 3.40
C PRO A 183 -7.39 -12.95 3.37
N LEU A 184 -6.75 -11.90 3.90
CA LEU A 184 -5.29 -11.81 3.98
C LEU A 184 -4.69 -12.91 4.86
N ILE A 185 -5.22 -13.12 6.06
CA ILE A 185 -4.77 -14.19 6.95
C ILE A 185 -4.95 -15.56 6.29
N ALA A 186 -6.14 -15.81 5.73
CA ALA A 186 -6.48 -17.10 5.13
C ALA A 186 -5.62 -17.43 3.90
N HIS A 187 -5.25 -16.41 3.12
CA HIS A 187 -4.34 -16.57 2.00
C HIS A 187 -2.91 -16.83 2.46
N LEU A 188 -2.40 -16.03 3.40
CA LEU A 188 -1.03 -16.14 3.89
C LEU A 188 -0.77 -17.44 4.67
N ASN A 189 -1.75 -17.96 5.40
CA ASN A 189 -1.65 -19.24 6.09
C ASN A 189 -2.08 -20.44 5.22
N GLU A 190 -2.32 -20.21 3.92
CA GLU A 190 -2.66 -21.22 2.92
C GLU A 190 -3.99 -21.97 3.17
N THR A 191 -4.83 -21.50 4.10
CA THR A 191 -6.15 -22.12 4.35
C THR A 191 -7.18 -21.80 3.28
N SER A 192 -7.06 -20.64 2.62
CA SER A 192 -7.88 -20.26 1.46
C SER A 192 -7.13 -19.31 0.53
N PRO A 193 -6.79 -19.72 -0.71
CA PRO A 193 -6.12 -18.82 -1.65
C PRO A 193 -7.05 -17.68 -2.09
N LEU A 194 -6.46 -16.50 -2.32
CA LEU A 194 -7.12 -15.41 -3.03
C LEU A 194 -7.03 -15.65 -4.55
N PRO A 195 -8.05 -15.27 -5.33
CA PRO A 195 -8.02 -15.43 -6.77
C PRO A 195 -7.04 -14.44 -7.43
N ASP A 196 -6.51 -14.84 -8.58
CA ASP A 196 -5.70 -13.97 -9.44
C ASP A 196 -6.47 -12.71 -9.86
N ARG A 197 -5.74 -11.63 -10.13
CA ARG A 197 -6.34 -10.37 -10.56
C ARG A 197 -6.66 -10.43 -12.06
N PRO A 198 -7.64 -9.64 -12.52
CA PRO A 198 -7.86 -9.45 -13.95
C PRO A 198 -6.56 -8.98 -14.65
N SER A 199 -6.28 -9.51 -15.84
CA SER A 199 -5.01 -9.29 -16.54
C SER A 199 -4.79 -7.83 -16.98
N ASP A 200 -5.87 -7.07 -17.17
CA ASP A 200 -5.83 -5.64 -17.43
C ASP A 200 -5.39 -4.83 -16.20
N VAL A 201 -5.85 -5.23 -15.01
CA VAL A 201 -5.39 -4.66 -13.72
C VAL A 201 -3.91 -4.97 -13.50
N GLU A 202 -3.50 -6.22 -13.71
CA GLU A 202 -2.09 -6.62 -13.59
C GLU A 202 -1.19 -5.85 -14.54
N ALA A 203 -1.58 -5.74 -15.82
CA ALA A 203 -0.81 -4.98 -16.81
C ALA A 203 -0.70 -3.49 -16.45
N CYS A 204 -1.77 -2.91 -15.92
CA CYS A 204 -1.76 -1.52 -15.47
C CYS A 204 -0.84 -1.31 -14.27
N MET A 205 -0.88 -2.21 -13.28
CA MET A 205 -0.05 -2.11 -12.09
C MET A 205 1.41 -2.44 -12.37
N ALA A 206 1.69 -3.33 -13.33
CA ALA A 206 3.04 -3.55 -13.84
C ALA A 206 3.59 -2.28 -14.49
N ALA A 207 2.82 -1.60 -15.34
CA ALA A 207 3.22 -0.31 -15.91
C ALA A 207 3.45 0.76 -14.82
N ASN A 208 2.61 0.78 -13.77
CA ASN A 208 2.82 1.67 -12.63
C ASN A 208 4.15 1.38 -11.92
N GLN A 209 4.43 0.11 -11.65
CA GLN A 209 5.69 -0.32 -11.04
C GLN A 209 6.91 0.06 -11.89
N GLU A 210 6.86 -0.16 -13.21
CA GLU A 210 7.93 0.23 -14.14
C GLU A 210 8.18 1.75 -14.13
N MET A 211 7.12 2.57 -14.05
CA MET A 211 7.28 4.02 -13.95
C MET A 211 7.95 4.45 -12.63
N ARG A 212 7.61 3.80 -11.51
CA ARG A 212 8.25 4.06 -10.21
C ARG A 212 9.71 3.66 -10.23
N GLU A 213 10.03 2.49 -10.76
CA GLU A 213 11.41 2.02 -10.89
C GLU A 213 12.23 2.91 -11.83
N SER A 214 11.64 3.36 -12.93
CA SER A 214 12.31 4.29 -13.86
C SER A 214 12.60 5.64 -13.21
N TYR A 215 11.66 6.19 -12.44
CA TYR A 215 11.84 7.48 -11.77
C TYR A 215 12.84 7.38 -10.61
N TRP A 216 12.65 6.41 -9.72
CA TRP A 216 13.45 6.26 -8.49
C TRP A 216 14.77 5.54 -8.70
N GLY A 217 14.91 4.70 -9.73
CA GLY A 217 16.20 4.10 -10.11
C GLY A 217 17.21 5.13 -10.63
N ALA A 218 16.74 6.30 -11.07
CA ALA A 218 17.59 7.45 -11.42
C ALA A 218 17.87 8.36 -10.21
N TYR A 219 17.31 8.07 -9.03
CA TYR A 219 17.36 8.92 -7.83
C TYR A 219 18.23 8.31 -6.70
N PRO A 220 18.98 9.13 -5.94
CA PRO A 220 19.25 10.53 -6.20
C PRO A 220 20.12 10.66 -7.45
N SER A 221 19.84 11.66 -8.28
CA SER A 221 20.62 11.93 -9.50
C SER A 221 22.10 11.89 -9.15
N ALA A 222 22.81 10.91 -9.71
CA ALA A 222 24.12 10.46 -9.24
C ALA A 222 25.06 11.62 -8.85
N ALA A 223 25.34 11.74 -7.56
CA ALA A 223 26.64 12.26 -7.15
C ALA A 223 27.64 11.11 -7.35
N ASN A 224 28.33 11.11 -8.49
CA ASN A 224 29.47 10.26 -8.86
C ASN A 224 29.96 9.29 -7.76
N SER A 225 29.59 8.02 -7.86
CA SER A 225 30.53 6.96 -7.51
C SER A 225 30.27 5.74 -8.38
N THR A 226 31.34 5.25 -8.99
CA THR A 226 31.41 4.09 -9.87
C THR A 226 31.14 2.81 -9.07
N ALA A 227 29.87 2.45 -8.91
CA ALA A 227 29.45 1.10 -8.57
C ALA A 227 28.25 0.77 -9.46
N ILE A 228 28.45 -0.17 -10.38
CA ILE A 228 27.38 -0.71 -11.21
C ILE A 228 26.46 -1.48 -10.25
N VAL A 229 25.32 -0.89 -9.90
CA VAL A 229 24.21 -1.62 -9.29
C VAL A 229 23.49 -2.30 -10.45
N THR A 230 23.61 -3.62 -10.54
CA THR A 230 22.93 -4.45 -11.53
C THR A 230 21.44 -4.49 -11.20
N ALA A 231 20.60 -4.21 -12.20
CA ALA A 231 19.14 -4.15 -12.14
C ALA A 231 18.44 -5.51 -11.84
N ASP A 232 19.17 -6.53 -11.37
CA ASP A 232 18.67 -7.90 -11.22
C ASP A 232 17.98 -8.19 -9.87
N GLU A 233 18.00 -7.29 -8.88
CA GLU A 233 17.36 -7.56 -7.57
C GLU A 233 15.88 -7.14 -7.48
N TYR A 234 15.37 -6.34 -8.43
CA TYR A 234 13.93 -6.02 -8.50
C TYR A 234 13.14 -7.03 -9.37
N ALA A 235 13.83 -7.86 -10.14
CA ALA A 235 13.23 -8.81 -11.08
C ALA A 235 12.93 -10.21 -10.50
N THR A 236 13.23 -10.47 -9.23
CA THR A 236 12.86 -11.73 -8.57
C THR A 236 11.49 -11.63 -7.89
N ARG A 237 10.45 -11.60 -8.73
CA ARG A 237 9.13 -12.25 -8.57
C ARG A 237 8.21 -11.75 -9.69
N HIS A 238 8.51 -12.17 -10.92
CA HIS A 238 7.43 -12.48 -11.85
C HIS A 238 6.82 -13.79 -11.36
N ILE A 239 5.59 -13.69 -10.86
CA ILE A 239 4.45 -14.63 -10.70
C ILE A 239 3.65 -14.14 -9.48
#